data_AF-A0A6S6FY07-F1
#
_entry.id   AF-A0A6S6FY07-F1
#
_cell.length_a   1.000
_cell.length_b   1.000
_cell.length_c   1.000
_cell.angle_alpha   90.00
_cell.angle_beta   90.00
_cell.angle_gamma   90.00
#
_symmetry.space_group_name_H-M   'P 1'
#
loop_
_entity.id
_entity.type
_entity.pdbx_description
1 polymer ?
#
loop_
_entity_poly.entity_id
_entity_poly.type
_entity_poly.pdbx_seq_one_letter_code
_entity_poly.pdbx_strand_id
1 'polypeptide(L)'
;MLFGTPARIEQALRCCNVAPDPRSAFEIDPVQLIAAHKAERRGGPRIVGCYHSHPSGPPLPSARDAAAAMTDGAIWLIIARREAGFFCAIENGAIERRFVAVRHEIVEP
;
A
#
# COMPACT_ATOMS: atom_id res chain seq x y z
N MET A 1 2.77 -5.23 -2.55
CA MET A 1 1.57 -5.72 -1.84
C MET A 1 1.95 -6.03 -0.39
N LEU A 2 1.05 -5.76 0.55
CA LEU A 2 1.25 -6.00 1.98
C LEU A 2 0.29 -7.07 2.48
N PHE A 3 0.78 -7.98 3.32
CA PHE A 3 0.00 -9.06 3.91
C PHE A 3 0.06 -9.07 5.44
N GLY A 4 -0.98 -9.58 6.09
CA GLY A 4 -1.06 -9.79 7.53
C GLY A 4 -2.45 -9.45 8.08
N THR A 5 -2.47 -8.63 9.12
CA THR A 5 -3.71 -8.11 9.73
C THR A 5 -3.76 -6.57 9.64
N PRO A 6 -4.93 -5.93 9.83
CA PRO A 6 -5.00 -4.47 9.89
C PRO A 6 -4.07 -3.83 10.94
N ALA A 7 -3.68 -4.58 11.98
CA ALA A 7 -2.80 -4.11 13.05
C ALA A 7 -1.32 -4.50 12.85
N ARG A 8 -1.01 -5.41 11.91
CA ARG A 8 0.34 -5.94 11.74
C ARG A 8 0.61 -6.36 10.30
N ILE A 9 1.61 -5.74 9.69
CA ILE A 9 2.19 -6.21 8.42
C ILE A 9 3.16 -7.34 8.73
N GLU A 10 2.93 -8.51 8.14
CA GLU A 10 3.75 -9.71 8.35
C GLU A 10 4.64 -10.01 7.16
N GLN A 11 4.19 -9.63 5.96
CA GLN A 11 4.95 -9.85 4.73
C GLN A 11 4.72 -8.72 3.73
N ALA A 12 5.78 -8.34 3.02
CA ALA A 12 5.71 -7.49 1.84
C ALA A 12 6.15 -8.28 0.60
N LEU A 13 5.32 -8.24 -0.45
CA LEU A 13 5.65 -8.84 -1.75
C LEU A 13 5.85 -7.72 -2.78
N ARG A 14 7.01 -7.73 -3.43
CA ARG A 14 7.28 -6.85 -4.57
C ARG A 14 6.50 -7.33 -5.78
N CYS A 15 5.57 -6.50 -6.23
CA CYS A 15 4.79 -6.77 -7.43
C CYS A 15 5.38 -6.06 -8.65
N CYS A 16 5.05 -6.57 -9.83
CA CYS A 16 5.36 -5.86 -11.08
C CYS A 16 4.50 -4.60 -11.18
N ASN A 17 5.15 -3.48 -11.52
CA ASN A 17 4.46 -2.24 -11.87
C ASN A 17 4.12 -2.28 -13.37
N VAL A 18 2.83 -2.41 -13.68
CA VAL A 18 2.32 -2.52 -15.06
C VAL A 18 1.67 -1.22 -15.56
N ALA A 19 1.84 -0.10 -14.84
CA ALA A 19 1.31 1.18 -15.26
C ALA A 19 1.85 1.59 -16.64
N PRO A 20 1.06 2.32 -17.46
CA PRO A 20 1.53 2.83 -18.75
C PRO A 20 2.79 3.71 -18.67
N ASP A 21 2.94 4.45 -17.56
CA ASP A 21 4.16 5.19 -17.23
C ASP A 21 4.65 4.81 -15.81
N PRO A 22 5.48 3.76 -15.66
CA PRO A 22 5.97 3.28 -14.36
C PRO A 22 6.90 4.26 -13.63
N ARG A 23 7.37 5.33 -14.30
CA ARG A 23 8.24 6.33 -13.69
C ARG A 23 7.47 7.33 -12.83
N SER A 24 6.20 7.53 -13.13
CA SER A 24 5.33 8.52 -12.47
C SER A 24 4.06 7.92 -11.86
N ALA A 25 3.78 6.64 -12.14
CA ALA A 25 2.59 5.95 -11.67
C ALA A 25 2.92 4.50 -11.27
N PHE A 26 1.99 3.89 -10.53
CA PHE A 26 2.02 2.45 -10.34
C PHE A 26 0.66 1.82 -10.58
N GLU A 27 0.70 0.58 -11.05
CA GLU A 27 -0.42 -0.33 -11.11
C GLU A 27 0.12 -1.71 -10.76
N ILE A 28 -0.48 -2.36 -9.76
CA ILE A 28 -0.08 -3.71 -9.38
C ILE A 28 -0.57 -4.67 -10.46
N ASP A 29 0.32 -5.50 -10.97
CA ASP A 29 -0.03 -6.59 -11.91
C ASP A 29 -1.31 -7.34 -11.46
N PRO A 30 -2.41 -7.25 -12.23
CA PRO A 30 -3.67 -7.90 -11.90
C PRO A 30 -3.54 -9.42 -11.74
N VAL A 31 -2.62 -10.07 -12.47
CA VAL A 31 -2.38 -11.52 -12.33
C VAL A 31 -1.88 -11.85 -10.92
N GLN A 32 -0.99 -11.01 -10.38
CA GLN A 32 -0.44 -11.17 -9.03
C GLN A 32 -1.49 -10.86 -7.96
N LEU A 33 -2.33 -9.83 -8.15
CA LEU A 33 -3.46 -9.54 -7.27
C LEU A 33 -4.47 -10.69 -7.24
N ILE A 34 -4.85 -11.21 -8.40
CA ILE A 34 -5.79 -12.33 -8.51
C ILE A 34 -5.22 -13.58 -7.85
N ALA A 35 -3.93 -13.87 -8.06
CA ALA A 35 -3.26 -15.00 -7.41
C ALA A 35 -3.25 -14.85 -5.89
N ALA A 36 -2.93 -13.66 -5.37
CA ALA A 36 -2.93 -13.37 -3.94
C ALA A 36 -4.34 -13.53 -3.32
N HIS A 37 -5.38 -12.97 -3.94
CA HIS A 37 -6.76 -13.15 -3.47
C HIS A 37 -7.24 -14.61 -3.56
N LYS A 38 -6.80 -15.38 -4.58
CA LYS A 38 -7.09 -16.82 -4.66
C LYS A 38 -6.41 -17.59 -3.53
N ALA A 39 -5.18 -17.22 -3.18
CA ALA A 39 -4.45 -17.82 -2.07
C ALA A 39 -5.13 -17.50 -0.73
N GLU A 40 -5.49 -16.23 -0.49
CA GLU A 40 -6.23 -15.78 0.69
C GLU A 40 -7.49 -16.62 0.94
N ARG A 41 -8.34 -16.82 -0.10
CA ARG A 41 -9.55 -17.65 0.00
C ARG A 41 -9.28 -19.12 0.32
N ARG A 42 -8.06 -19.61 0.11
CA ARG A 42 -7.61 -20.98 0.44
C ARG A 42 -6.90 -21.06 1.79
N GLY A 43 -6.95 -20.01 2.61
CA GLY A 43 -6.28 -19.92 3.90
C GLY A 43 -4.84 -19.38 3.81
N GLY A 44 -4.44 -18.84 2.65
CA GLY A 44 -3.19 -18.11 2.50
C GLY A 44 -3.22 -16.73 3.16
N PRO A 45 -2.11 -15.98 3.09
CA PRO A 45 -1.99 -14.69 3.76
C PRO A 45 -3.01 -13.66 3.25
N ARG A 46 -3.59 -12.89 4.17
CA ARG A 46 -4.58 -11.84 3.87
C ARG A 46 -3.90 -10.59 3.33
N ILE A 47 -4.45 -9.98 2.28
CA ILE A 47 -3.98 -8.70 1.76
C ILE A 47 -4.51 -7.59 2.68
N VAL A 48 -3.62 -6.75 3.18
CA VAL A 48 -3.96 -5.61 4.05
C VAL A 48 -3.70 -4.27 3.39
N GLY A 49 -3.06 -4.26 2.23
CA GLY A 49 -2.88 -3.06 1.43
C GLY A 49 -1.71 -3.15 0.46
N CYS A 50 -1.11 -2.01 0.15
CA CYS A 50 -0.05 -1.88 -0.83
C CYS A 50 1.12 -1.05 -0.31
N TYR A 51 2.24 -1.18 -1.02
CA TYR A 51 3.36 -0.28 -0.84
C TYR A 51 3.89 0.12 -2.21
N HIS A 52 4.39 1.34 -2.30
CA HIS A 52 5.02 1.88 -3.50
C HIS A 52 6.08 2.91 -3.12
N SER A 53 6.81 3.40 -4.12
CA SER A 53 7.87 4.38 -3.92
C SER A 53 7.54 5.71 -4.57
N HIS A 54 7.93 6.81 -3.92
CA HIS A 54 8.02 8.15 -4.51
C HIS A 54 9.50 8.53 -4.70
N PRO A 55 10.13 8.21 -5.84
CA PRO A 55 11.57 8.42 -6.02
C PRO A 55 12.00 9.90 -5.93
N SER A 56 11.11 10.80 -6.35
CA SER A 56 11.37 12.25 -6.40
C SER A 56 10.54 13.05 -5.38
N GLY A 57 9.67 12.40 -4.61
CA GLY A 57 8.73 13.05 -3.71
C GLY A 57 8.98 12.73 -2.23
N PRO A 58 8.18 13.31 -1.31
CA PRO A 58 8.17 12.91 0.09
C PRO A 58 7.48 11.54 0.27
N PRO A 59 7.68 10.87 1.41
CA PRO A 59 6.95 9.66 1.78
C PRO A 59 5.52 9.98 2.26
N LEU A 60 4.79 10.80 1.49
CA LEU A 60 3.42 11.23 1.76
C LEU A 60 2.51 10.84 0.58
N PRO A 61 1.22 10.54 0.82
CA PRO A 61 0.26 10.30 -0.24
C PRO A 61 0.10 11.52 -1.14
N SER A 62 0.00 11.28 -2.43
CA SER A 62 -0.35 12.27 -3.45
C SER A 62 -1.85 12.24 -3.75
N ALA A 63 -2.35 13.27 -4.42
CA ALA A 63 -3.71 13.27 -4.97
C ALA A 63 -3.99 12.06 -5.90
N ARG A 64 -2.98 11.55 -6.60
CA ARG A 64 -3.12 10.34 -7.44
C ARG A 64 -3.29 9.08 -6.59
N ASP A 65 -2.57 8.97 -5.49
CA ASP A 65 -2.74 7.86 -4.54
C ASP A 65 -4.15 7.89 -3.94
N ALA A 66 -4.65 9.08 -3.60
CA ALA A 66 -5.99 9.25 -3.05
C ALA A 66 -7.08 8.81 -4.03
N ALA A 67 -6.93 9.13 -5.32
CA ALA A 67 -7.85 8.68 -6.36
C ALA A 67 -7.80 7.15 -6.58
N ALA A 68 -6.66 6.50 -6.31
CA ALA A 68 -6.48 5.06 -6.47
C ALA A 68 -6.90 4.24 -5.22
N ALA A 69 -6.99 4.87 -4.05
CA ALA A 69 -7.37 4.20 -2.80
C ALA A 69 -8.89 3.94 -2.77
N MET A 70 -9.35 2.81 -3.30
CA MET A 70 -10.78 2.50 -3.38
C MET A 70 -11.34 1.79 -2.13
N THR A 71 -10.48 1.31 -1.22
CA THR A 71 -10.89 0.48 -0.08
C THR A 71 -10.48 1.10 1.25
N ASP A 72 -11.46 1.37 2.10
CA ASP A 72 -11.22 1.83 3.47
C ASP A 72 -10.58 0.72 4.34
N GLY A 73 -9.71 1.13 5.25
CA GLY A 73 -8.91 0.24 6.09
C GLY A 73 -7.67 -0.33 5.38
N ALA A 74 -7.47 -0.06 4.09
CA ALA A 74 -6.25 -0.48 3.40
C ALA A 74 -5.04 0.31 3.90
N ILE A 75 -3.95 -0.40 4.20
CA ILE A 75 -2.67 0.19 4.59
C ILE A 75 -1.86 0.56 3.35
N TRP A 76 -1.38 1.80 3.33
CA TRP A 76 -0.54 2.36 2.29
C TRP A 76 0.82 2.71 2.89
N LEU A 77 1.85 2.00 2.42
CA LEU A 77 3.23 2.27 2.81
C LEU A 77 3.94 2.96 1.65
N ILE A 78 4.41 4.19 1.87
CA ILE A 78 5.04 5.01 0.83
C ILE A 78 6.50 5.19 1.18
N ILE A 79 7.38 4.65 0.33
CA ILE A 79 8.82 4.70 0.51
C ILE A 79 9.37 5.86 -0.31
N ALA A 80 10.12 6.75 0.34
CA ALA A 80 10.86 7.78 -0.36
C ALA A 80 12.25 7.89 0.24
N ARG A 81 13.28 7.89 -0.62
CA ARG A 81 14.69 7.98 -0.21
C ARG A 81 15.04 6.86 0.78
N ARG A 82 15.17 7.17 2.08
CA ARG A 82 15.49 6.24 3.17
C ARG A 82 14.42 6.24 4.26
N GLU A 83 13.24 6.75 3.95
CA GLU A 83 12.12 6.90 4.88
C GLU A 83 10.89 6.17 4.34
N ALA A 84 10.01 5.76 5.27
CA ALA A 84 8.73 5.17 4.96
C ALA A 84 7.64 5.90 5.74
N GLY A 85 6.59 6.33 5.03
CA GLY A 85 5.36 6.84 5.61
C GLY A 85 4.31 5.73 5.61
N PHE A 86 3.51 5.69 6.67
CA PHE A 86 2.48 4.69 6.86
C PHE A 86 1.13 5.39 6.97
N PHE A 87 0.18 4.97 6.15
CA PHE A 87 -1.13 5.60 6.03
C PHE A 87 -2.23 4.54 6.01
N CYS A 88 -3.38 4.88 6.58
CA CYS A 88 -4.60 4.12 6.43
C CYS A 88 -5.56 4.90 5.53
N ALA A 89 -6.09 4.23 4.51
CA ALA A 89 -7.13 4.77 3.66
C ALA A 89 -8.44 4.85 4.46
N ILE A 90 -8.98 6.05 4.67
CA ILE A 90 -10.31 6.29 5.24
C ILE A 90 -11.09 7.35 4.44
N GLU A 91 -12.41 7.28 4.44
CA GLU A 91 -13.23 8.38 3.93
C GLU A 91 -12.93 9.68 4.70
N ASN A 92 -12.82 10.82 3.99
CA ASN A 92 -12.57 12.13 4.57
C ASN A 92 -11.31 12.23 5.46
N GLY A 93 -10.28 11.44 5.15
CA GLY A 93 -9.00 11.49 5.86
C GLY A 93 -8.32 12.86 5.80
N ALA A 94 -7.52 13.21 6.81
CA ALA A 94 -6.88 14.52 6.90
C ALA A 94 -5.87 14.81 5.77
N ILE A 95 -5.34 13.77 5.13
CA ILE A 95 -4.35 13.86 4.04
C ILE A 95 -5.04 13.50 2.73
N GLU A 96 -4.98 14.42 1.76
CA GLU A 96 -5.58 14.25 0.43
C GLU A 96 -7.06 13.81 0.47
N ARG A 97 -7.77 14.17 1.56
CA ARG A 97 -9.17 13.78 1.85
C ARG A 97 -9.41 12.26 1.89
N ARG A 98 -8.34 11.46 2.00
CA ARG A 98 -8.39 10.00 1.82
C ARG A 98 -7.55 9.20 2.79
N PHE A 99 -6.59 9.82 3.46
CA PHE A 99 -5.65 9.12 4.33
C PHE A 99 -5.54 9.75 5.71
N VAL A 100 -5.21 8.92 6.68
CA VAL A 100 -4.66 9.33 7.97
C VAL A 100 -3.30 8.69 8.17
N ALA A 101 -2.34 9.44 8.73
CA ALA A 101 -1.07 8.87 9.13
C ALA A 101 -1.29 7.89 10.28
N VAL A 102 -0.63 6.72 10.21
CA VAL A 102 -0.67 5.73 11.29
C VAL A 102 0.66 5.69 12.00
N ARG A 103 0.62 5.57 13.33
CA ARG A 103 1.80 5.26 14.12
C ARG A 103 2.18 3.82 13.85
N HIS A 104 3.47 3.56 13.78
CA HIS A 104 4.01 2.23 13.56
C HIS A 104 5.25 2.03 14.43
N GLU A 105 5.55 0.76 14.70
CA GLU A 105 6.81 0.32 15.28
C GLU A 105 7.33 -0.84 14.44
N ILE A 106 8.65 -0.96 14.35
CA ILE A 106 9.28 -2.13 13.73
C ILE A 106 9.59 -3.09 14.87
N VAL A 107 8.98 -4.26 14.83
CA VAL A 107 9.20 -5.32 15.83
C VAL A 107 10.18 -6.31 15.23
N GLU A 108 11.32 -6.50 15.88
CA GLU A 108 12.25 -7.57 15.52
C GLU A 108 11.62 -8.94 15.88
N PRO A 109 11.81 -9.97 15.03
CA PRO A 109 11.20 -11.28 15.22
C PRO A 109 11.71 -12.05 16.44
#